data_AF-A0A5C7JE39-F1
#
_entry.id   AF-A0A5C7JE39-F1
#
_cell.length_a   1.000
_cell.length_b   1.000
_cell.length_c   1.000
_cell.angle_alpha   90.00
_cell.angle_beta   90.00
_cell.angle_gamma   90.00
#
_symmetry.space_group_name_H-M   'P 1'
#
loop_
_entity.id
_entity.type
_entity.pdbx_description
1 polymer ?
#
loop_
_entity_poly.entity_id
_entity_poly.type
_entity_poly.pdbx_seq_one_letter_code
_entity_poly.pdbx_strand_id
1 'polypeptide(L)'
;MGILDWFKNRPAQFDPERTSAEMRDGAIDKAVTLTNPRLRVIPSYHSQLAPAVETTIDYLRTMARSLPPARPVSAASWAADPALRAFFAAPAEMVATLARADNLRTLFGKFPELDQACFVLGMAFSEQKVFGVALQGDVVHRDVAQTSVSFSDHRAHLCNRDESRLRRTVGVEAFEHLLGRALAEIGEERVERQQLEANRALVRSRLRLLQQQGPGLGAMFGSPPAAREEQARLEAELLENDRQLEAIGDSQSALTMELESLCEVLSHPERYLQITRKRLRLNTLNVVVDASNGELSSEVDFSMAELLGPPPVKRAFMLASVTRNDIPAAPAIDFDRAASLL
;
A
#
# COMPACT_ATOMS: atom_id res chain seq x y z
N MET A 1 -2.62 -28.22 -9.12
CA MET A 1 -1.80 -27.26 -8.36
C MET A 1 -2.17 -25.88 -8.86
N GLY A 2 -2.79 -25.07 -8.00
CA GLY A 2 -3.38 -23.79 -8.42
C GLY A 2 -2.31 -22.74 -8.69
N ILE A 3 -2.64 -21.73 -9.51
CA ILE A 3 -1.82 -20.52 -9.69
C ILE A 3 -1.40 -19.89 -8.35
N LEU A 4 -2.19 -20.10 -7.29
CA LEU A 4 -1.92 -19.66 -5.91
C LEU A 4 -0.80 -20.43 -5.17
N ASP A 5 -0.47 -21.67 -5.56
CA ASP A 5 0.67 -22.40 -4.95
C ASP A 5 2.03 -21.86 -5.42
N TRP A 6 2.07 -21.22 -6.60
CA TRP A 6 3.27 -20.56 -7.11
C TRP A 6 3.64 -19.32 -6.29
N PHE A 7 2.65 -18.57 -5.79
CA PHE A 7 2.85 -17.38 -4.94
C PHE A 7 3.48 -17.71 -3.58
N LYS A 8 3.21 -18.90 -3.03
CA LYS A 8 3.65 -19.26 -1.67
C LYS A 8 5.11 -19.70 -1.57
N ASN A 9 5.80 -20.00 -2.68
CA ASN A 9 7.02 -20.82 -2.64
C ASN A 9 8.27 -20.28 -3.38
N ARG A 10 8.33 -18.99 -3.74
CA ARG A 10 9.63 -18.37 -4.08
C ARG A 10 9.90 -17.06 -3.33
N PRO A 11 10.37 -17.14 -2.08
CA PRO A 11 11.08 -16.03 -1.42
C PRO A 11 12.50 -15.81 -1.98
N ALA A 12 12.82 -16.30 -3.18
CA ALA A 12 14.16 -16.28 -3.74
C ALA A 12 14.18 -15.38 -4.96
N GLN A 13 14.39 -14.09 -4.77
CA GLN A 13 15.00 -13.23 -5.80
C GLN A 13 15.38 -11.87 -5.26
N PHE A 14 14.62 -11.27 -4.33
CA PHE A 14 15.03 -10.00 -3.75
C PHE A 14 16.11 -10.19 -2.68
N ASP A 15 17.27 -9.59 -2.91
CA ASP A 15 18.40 -9.53 -1.98
C ASP A 15 18.76 -8.06 -1.71
N PRO A 16 18.52 -7.55 -0.48
CA PRO A 16 18.91 -6.21 -0.08
C PRO A 16 20.38 -5.91 -0.36
N GLU A 17 21.25 -6.93 -0.34
CA GLU A 17 22.69 -6.73 -0.39
C GLU A 17 23.31 -6.71 -1.79
N ARG A 18 22.68 -7.32 -2.80
CA ARG A 18 23.27 -7.41 -4.16
C ARG A 18 22.19 -7.34 -5.23
N THR A 19 22.40 -6.55 -6.28
CA THR A 19 21.60 -6.66 -7.51
C THR A 19 22.24 -7.70 -8.43
N SER A 20 21.47 -8.68 -8.90
CA SER A 20 21.90 -9.66 -9.90
C SER A 20 21.00 -9.58 -11.14
N ALA A 21 21.52 -9.99 -12.30
CA ALA A 21 20.71 -10.10 -13.51
C ALA A 21 19.50 -11.02 -13.30
N GLU A 22 19.68 -12.11 -12.54
CA GLU A 22 18.59 -13.04 -12.17
C GLU A 22 17.49 -12.38 -11.32
N MET A 23 17.86 -11.47 -10.39
CA MET A 23 16.89 -10.71 -9.60
C MET A 23 16.06 -9.80 -10.50
N ARG A 24 16.73 -9.07 -11.39
CA ARG A 24 16.06 -8.16 -12.32
C ARG A 24 15.15 -8.92 -13.28
N ASP A 25 15.65 -9.97 -13.91
CA ASP A 25 14.86 -10.76 -14.87
C ASP A 25 13.67 -11.43 -14.18
N GLY A 26 13.86 -11.90 -12.94
CA GLY A 26 12.78 -12.42 -12.11
C GLY A 26 11.74 -11.36 -11.72
N ALA A 27 12.18 -10.13 -11.42
CA ALA A 27 11.27 -9.01 -11.14
C ALA A 27 10.49 -8.57 -12.38
N ILE A 28 11.11 -8.54 -13.56
CA ILE A 28 10.41 -8.30 -14.85
C ILE A 28 9.37 -9.39 -15.10
N ASP A 29 9.75 -10.66 -14.95
CA ASP A 29 8.83 -11.78 -15.14
C ASP A 29 7.63 -11.70 -14.18
N LYS A 30 7.88 -11.37 -12.93
CA LYS A 30 6.85 -11.17 -11.91
C LYS A 30 5.95 -9.98 -12.27
N ALA A 31 6.51 -8.85 -12.67
CA ALA A 31 5.76 -7.66 -13.07
C ALA A 31 4.75 -7.99 -14.17
N VAL A 32 5.23 -8.60 -15.27
CA VAL A 32 4.39 -8.99 -16.41
C VAL A 32 3.36 -10.05 -16.02
N THR A 33 3.73 -11.01 -15.18
CA THR A 33 2.81 -12.09 -14.76
C THR A 33 1.65 -11.55 -13.90
N LEU A 34 1.92 -10.58 -13.02
CA LEU A 34 0.92 -10.06 -12.10
C LEU A 34 0.04 -8.96 -12.68
N THR A 35 0.52 -8.22 -13.68
CA THR A 35 -0.26 -7.15 -14.32
C THR A 35 -1.00 -7.66 -15.56
N ASN A 36 -0.27 -8.04 -16.60
CA ASN A 36 -0.84 -8.59 -17.83
C ASN A 36 0.16 -9.50 -18.58
N PRO A 37 -0.05 -10.84 -18.56
CA PRO A 37 0.82 -11.78 -19.26
C PRO A 37 0.92 -11.57 -20.78
N ARG A 38 -0.04 -10.86 -21.40
CA ARG A 38 -0.03 -10.55 -22.85
C ARG A 38 1.06 -9.55 -23.24
N LEU A 39 1.63 -8.80 -22.30
CA LEU A 39 2.73 -7.88 -22.58
C LEU A 39 3.96 -8.60 -23.18
N ARG A 40 4.10 -9.92 -22.95
CA ARG A 40 5.14 -10.76 -23.57
C ARG A 40 5.09 -10.80 -25.10
N VAL A 41 3.98 -10.40 -25.73
CA VAL A 41 3.85 -10.34 -27.19
C VAL A 41 4.64 -9.17 -27.79
N ILE A 42 4.90 -8.11 -27.01
CA ILE A 42 5.66 -6.94 -27.46
C ILE A 42 7.15 -7.33 -27.52
N PRO A 43 7.81 -7.31 -28.69
CA PRO A 43 9.19 -7.83 -28.81
C PRO A 43 10.22 -7.16 -27.89
N SER A 44 10.02 -5.89 -27.56
CA SER A 44 10.92 -5.05 -26.75
C SER A 44 10.50 -4.90 -25.28
N TYR A 45 9.51 -5.67 -24.80
CA TYR A 45 8.96 -5.47 -23.45
C TYR A 45 10.02 -5.58 -22.34
N HIS A 46 10.92 -6.55 -22.45
CA HIS A 46 11.95 -6.80 -21.45
C HIS A 46 12.94 -5.63 -21.38
N SER A 47 13.43 -5.16 -22.52
CA SER A 47 14.36 -4.03 -22.58
C SER A 47 13.74 -2.70 -22.14
N GLN A 48 12.43 -2.54 -22.34
CA GLN A 48 11.69 -1.35 -21.90
C GLN A 48 11.44 -1.36 -20.39
N LEU A 49 11.11 -2.52 -19.81
CA LEU A 49 10.88 -2.65 -18.36
C LEU A 49 12.15 -2.68 -17.53
N ALA A 50 13.28 -3.13 -18.10
CA ALA A 50 14.51 -3.32 -17.34
C ALA A 50 14.97 -2.05 -16.58
N PRO A 51 15.04 -0.84 -17.17
CA PRO A 51 15.44 0.37 -16.45
C PRO A 51 14.49 0.75 -15.31
N ALA A 52 13.18 0.60 -15.53
CA ALA A 52 12.16 0.89 -14.53
C ALA A 52 12.25 -0.09 -13.34
N VAL A 53 12.40 -1.38 -13.64
CA VAL A 53 12.58 -2.42 -12.62
C VAL A 53 13.88 -2.23 -11.84
N GLU A 54 15.00 -1.90 -12.50
CA GLU A 54 16.27 -1.59 -11.83
C GLU A 54 16.13 -0.42 -10.85
N THR A 55 15.45 0.66 -11.26
CA THR A 55 15.14 1.81 -10.42
C THR A 55 14.34 1.40 -9.18
N THR A 56 13.28 0.62 -9.36
CA THR A 56 12.49 0.09 -8.24
C THR A 56 13.30 -0.82 -7.33
N ILE A 57 14.12 -1.73 -7.86
CA ILE A 57 14.96 -2.62 -7.05
C ILE A 57 15.90 -1.78 -6.17
N ASP A 58 16.59 -0.80 -6.74
CA ASP A 58 17.53 0.04 -5.99
C ASP A 58 16.83 0.90 -4.92
N TYR A 59 15.65 1.43 -5.24
CA TYR A 59 14.79 2.11 -4.27
C TYR A 59 14.43 1.19 -3.09
N LEU A 60 13.89 0.00 -3.38
CA LEU A 60 13.45 -0.95 -2.36
C LEU A 60 14.61 -1.49 -1.51
N ARG A 61 15.80 -1.65 -2.10
CA ARG A 61 17.01 -2.04 -1.36
C ARG A 61 17.45 -0.95 -0.38
N THR A 62 17.45 0.30 -0.84
CA THR A 62 17.78 1.46 0.00
C THR A 62 16.78 1.58 1.15
N MET A 63 15.50 1.46 0.84
CA MET A 63 14.40 1.43 1.81
C MET A 63 14.63 0.30 2.84
N ALA A 64 14.83 -0.95 2.39
CA ALA A 64 15.00 -2.10 3.27
C ALA A 64 16.24 -1.99 4.17
N ARG A 65 17.33 -1.36 3.70
CA ARG A 65 18.54 -1.09 4.51
C ARG A 65 18.35 0.04 5.52
N SER A 66 17.51 1.03 5.20
CA SER A 66 17.23 2.16 6.09
C SER A 66 16.40 1.80 7.32
N LEU A 67 15.73 0.65 7.32
CA LEU A 67 14.88 0.22 8.44
C LEU A 67 15.73 0.01 9.72
N PRO A 68 15.27 0.47 10.89
CA PRO A 68 15.91 0.18 12.18
C PRO A 68 16.00 -1.33 12.46
N PRO A 69 16.95 -1.77 13.29
CA PRO A 69 17.06 -3.18 13.70
C PRO A 69 15.81 -3.64 14.47
N ALA A 70 15.57 -4.95 14.47
CA ALA A 70 14.42 -5.52 15.14
C ALA A 70 14.53 -5.38 16.67
N ARG A 71 13.53 -4.76 17.30
CA ARG A 71 13.50 -4.60 18.76
C ARG A 71 12.92 -5.85 19.44
N PRO A 72 13.51 -6.35 20.53
CA PRO A 72 12.95 -7.47 21.29
C PRO A 72 11.62 -7.09 21.95
N VAL A 73 10.59 -7.91 21.76
CA VAL A 73 9.24 -7.72 22.30
C VAL A 73 8.93 -8.85 23.27
N SER A 74 8.87 -8.52 24.55
CA SER A 74 8.44 -9.38 25.64
C SER A 74 7.88 -8.52 26.79
N ALA A 75 7.18 -9.15 27.74
CA ALA A 75 6.68 -8.44 28.92
C ALA A 75 7.82 -7.77 29.72
N ALA A 76 9.01 -8.41 29.76
CA ALA A 76 10.19 -7.85 30.41
C ALA A 76 10.79 -6.68 29.62
N SER A 77 10.86 -6.77 28.29
CA SER A 77 11.40 -5.68 27.48
C SER A 77 10.49 -4.45 27.47
N TRP A 78 9.17 -4.62 27.63
CA TRP A 78 8.24 -3.48 27.76
C TRP A 78 8.61 -2.54 28.92
N ALA A 79 8.98 -3.08 30.08
CA ALA A 79 9.32 -2.23 31.23
C ALA A 79 10.64 -1.45 31.02
N ALA A 80 11.59 -2.06 30.33
CA ALA A 80 12.93 -1.51 30.14
C ALA A 80 13.05 -0.55 28.93
N ASP A 81 12.28 -0.79 27.86
CA ASP A 81 12.35 0.01 26.63
C ASP A 81 11.25 1.11 26.61
N PRO A 82 11.61 2.40 26.69
CA PRO A 82 10.65 3.49 26.62
C PRO A 82 9.84 3.52 25.31
N ALA A 83 10.40 3.05 24.19
CA ALA A 83 9.67 3.00 22.93
C ALA A 83 8.51 2.01 23.01
N LEU A 84 8.72 0.83 23.63
CA LEU A 84 7.66 -0.15 23.83
C LEU A 84 6.56 0.36 24.76
N ARG A 85 6.90 1.17 25.77
CA ARG A 85 5.90 1.85 26.63
C ARG A 85 5.13 2.94 25.89
N ALA A 86 5.76 3.59 24.92
CA ALA A 86 5.06 4.55 24.08
C ALA A 86 4.10 3.84 23.10
N PHE A 87 4.53 2.72 22.51
CA PHE A 87 3.72 1.96 21.56
C PHE A 87 2.57 1.20 22.23
N PHE A 88 2.79 0.60 23.39
CA PHE A 88 1.78 -0.18 24.12
C PHE A 88 1.48 0.45 25.47
N ALA A 89 0.21 0.76 25.74
CA ALA A 89 -0.20 1.39 26.98
C ALA A 89 0.02 0.48 28.21
N ALA A 90 -0.03 -0.84 28.01
CA ALA A 90 0.23 -1.83 29.05
C ALA A 90 0.88 -3.11 28.47
N PRO A 91 1.63 -3.89 29.28
CA PRO A 91 2.16 -5.18 28.86
C PRO A 91 1.08 -6.15 28.34
N ALA A 92 -0.12 -6.09 28.93
CA ALA A 92 -1.23 -6.95 28.53
C ALA A 92 -1.69 -6.73 27.07
N GLU A 93 -1.58 -5.49 26.57
CA GLU A 93 -1.92 -5.16 25.17
C GLU A 93 -0.91 -5.77 24.19
N MET A 94 0.38 -5.75 24.55
CA MET A 94 1.44 -6.41 23.79
C MET A 94 1.24 -7.92 23.75
N VAL A 95 0.97 -8.54 24.91
CA VAL A 95 0.66 -9.97 25.02
C VAL A 95 -0.57 -10.33 24.17
N ALA A 96 -1.63 -9.52 24.22
CA ALA A 96 -2.83 -9.72 23.40
C ALA A 96 -2.54 -9.60 21.89
N THR A 97 -1.64 -8.70 21.49
CA THR A 97 -1.20 -8.54 20.09
C THR A 97 -0.46 -9.77 19.60
N LEU A 98 0.49 -10.27 20.39
CA LEU A 98 1.22 -11.52 20.10
C LEU A 98 0.26 -12.72 20.08
N ALA A 99 -0.72 -12.75 20.98
CA ALA A 99 -1.75 -13.78 21.04
C ALA A 99 -2.75 -13.73 19.86
N ARG A 100 -2.75 -12.69 19.01
CA ARG A 100 -3.52 -12.65 17.75
C ARG A 100 -2.65 -12.89 16.51
N ALA A 101 -1.34 -13.05 16.67
CA ALA A 101 -0.41 -13.20 15.57
C ALA A 101 -0.35 -14.65 15.05
N ASP A 102 -1.38 -15.09 14.32
CA ASP A 102 -1.47 -16.44 13.76
C ASP A 102 -0.29 -16.80 12.83
N ASN A 103 0.24 -15.81 12.13
CA ASN A 103 1.41 -15.99 11.27
C ASN A 103 2.64 -16.43 12.07
N LEU A 104 2.89 -15.83 13.24
CA LEU A 104 3.99 -16.22 14.11
C LEU A 104 3.79 -17.63 14.67
N ARG A 105 2.58 -17.96 15.13
CA ARG A 105 2.25 -19.32 15.58
C ARG A 105 2.47 -20.36 14.50
N THR A 106 2.00 -20.07 13.29
CA THR A 106 2.19 -20.95 12.13
C THR A 106 3.66 -21.15 11.81
N LEU A 107 4.47 -20.09 11.89
CA LEU A 107 5.92 -20.16 11.69
C LEU A 107 6.61 -21.07 12.72
N PHE A 108 6.32 -20.86 14.01
CA PHE A 108 6.89 -21.67 15.09
C PHE A 108 6.38 -23.11 15.09
N GLY A 109 5.15 -23.36 14.63
CA GLY A 109 4.62 -24.70 14.43
C GLY A 109 5.29 -25.43 13.25
N LYS A 110 5.60 -24.70 12.16
CA LYS A 110 6.28 -25.25 10.98
C LYS A 110 7.77 -25.55 11.24
N PHE A 111 8.41 -24.80 12.13
CA PHE A 111 9.84 -24.94 12.45
C PHE A 111 10.02 -25.07 13.97
N PRO A 112 9.86 -26.28 14.55
CA PRO A 112 10.00 -26.51 15.99
C PRO A 112 11.35 -26.11 16.57
N GLU A 113 12.41 -26.17 15.76
CA GLU A 113 13.79 -25.79 16.11
C GLU A 113 14.01 -24.28 16.23
N LEU A 114 13.02 -23.46 15.84
CA LEU A 114 13.13 -22.01 15.88
C LEU A 114 12.80 -21.48 17.29
N ASP A 115 13.79 -20.84 17.93
CA ASP A 115 13.64 -20.23 19.26
C ASP A 115 13.18 -18.77 19.23
N GLN A 116 13.47 -18.06 18.12
CA GLN A 116 13.15 -16.66 17.94
C GLN A 116 12.62 -16.42 16.53
N ALA A 117 11.68 -15.49 16.39
CA ALA A 117 11.19 -15.02 15.10
C ALA A 117 11.19 -13.50 15.05
N CYS A 118 11.32 -12.95 13.84
CA CYS A 118 11.19 -11.53 13.56
C CYS A 118 9.87 -11.25 12.83
N PHE A 119 9.27 -10.09 13.06
CA PHE A 119 8.04 -9.67 12.39
C PHE A 119 7.96 -8.15 12.24
N VAL A 120 7.04 -7.67 11.39
CA VAL A 120 6.70 -6.25 11.30
C VAL A 120 5.52 -5.97 12.23
N LEU A 121 5.73 -5.11 13.23
CA LEU A 121 4.64 -4.60 14.06
C LEU A 121 4.10 -3.32 13.42
N GLY A 122 2.90 -3.38 12.84
CA GLY A 122 2.19 -2.23 12.32
C GLY A 122 1.25 -1.63 13.37
N MET A 123 1.11 -0.31 13.37
CA MET A 123 0.28 0.45 14.31
C MET A 123 -0.30 1.70 13.63
N ALA A 124 -1.53 2.05 13.99
CA ALA A 124 -2.14 3.32 13.62
C ALA A 124 -1.49 4.41 14.46
N PHE A 125 -1.08 5.50 13.83
CA PHE A 125 -0.44 6.64 14.48
C PHE A 125 -1.35 7.86 14.37
N SER A 126 -1.61 8.50 15.51
CA SER A 126 -2.36 9.76 15.56
C SER A 126 -1.67 10.79 16.43
N GLU A 127 -1.72 12.04 15.97
CA GLU A 127 -1.28 13.21 16.71
C GLU A 127 -2.50 14.07 17.04
N GLN A 128 -2.64 14.46 18.30
CA GLN A 128 -3.73 15.29 18.77
C GLN A 128 -3.17 16.47 19.55
N LYS A 129 -3.69 17.67 19.26
CA LYS A 129 -3.42 18.86 20.07
C LYS A 129 -4.33 18.81 21.29
N VAL A 130 -3.74 18.76 22.47
CA VAL A 130 -4.42 18.73 23.76
C VAL A 130 -3.98 19.94 24.57
N PHE A 131 -4.87 20.50 25.38
CA PHE A 131 -4.51 21.55 26.33
C PHE A 131 -4.15 20.89 27.65
N GLY A 132 -2.90 21.04 28.05
CA GLY A 132 -2.35 20.42 29.24
C GLY A 132 -1.79 21.45 30.21
N VAL A 133 -1.27 20.92 31.32
CA VAL A 133 -0.48 21.71 32.27
C VAL A 133 0.99 21.47 31.92
N ALA A 134 1.75 22.53 31.72
CA ALA A 134 3.19 22.46 31.48
C ALA A 134 3.94 23.22 32.58
N LEU A 135 5.07 22.67 33.02
CA LEU A 135 5.97 23.36 33.91
C LEU A 135 7.02 24.11 33.06
N GLN A 136 7.07 25.43 33.16
CA GLN A 136 8.10 26.23 32.50
C GLN A 136 8.95 26.91 33.58
N GLY A 137 10.12 26.33 33.88
CA GLY A 137 10.89 26.69 35.08
C GLY A 137 10.19 26.21 36.34
N ASP A 138 9.93 27.10 37.30
CA ASP A 138 9.18 26.80 38.54
C ASP A 138 7.69 27.21 38.46
N VAL A 139 7.22 27.70 37.31
CA VAL A 139 5.84 28.19 37.15
C VAL A 139 4.98 27.16 36.41
N VAL A 140 3.86 26.79 37.03
CA VAL A 140 2.84 25.92 36.46
C VAL A 140 1.96 26.75 35.51
N HIS A 141 2.08 26.52 34.21
CA HIS A 141 1.20 27.10 33.21
C HIS A 141 0.05 26.12 32.89
N ARG A 142 -1.19 26.61 33.01
CA ARG A 142 -2.39 25.89 32.60
C ARG A 142 -2.76 26.27 31.17
N ASP A 143 -3.43 25.37 30.45
CA ASP A 143 -3.89 25.53 29.07
C ASP A 143 -2.76 25.70 28.03
N VAL A 144 -1.62 25.04 28.24
CA VAL A 144 -0.55 25.01 27.25
C VAL A 144 -0.91 24.01 26.16
N ALA A 145 -0.91 24.45 24.90
CA ALA A 145 -1.11 23.59 23.75
C ALA A 145 0.04 22.58 23.66
N GLN A 146 -0.27 21.30 23.88
CA GLN A 146 0.64 20.17 23.84
C GLN A 146 0.24 19.22 22.70
N THR A 147 1.22 18.57 22.10
CA THR A 147 0.97 17.52 21.10
C THR A 147 1.07 16.18 21.78
N SER A 148 -0.06 15.47 21.93
CA SER A 148 -0.09 14.09 22.39
C SER A 148 -0.07 13.15 21.19
N VAL A 149 0.69 12.07 21.29
CA VAL A 149 0.75 11.03 20.27
C VAL A 149 0.18 9.73 20.81
N SER A 150 -0.48 8.98 19.93
CA SER A 150 -1.01 7.66 20.28
C SER A 150 -0.75 6.64 19.19
N PHE A 151 -0.53 5.41 19.64
CA PHE A 151 -0.31 4.23 18.81
C PHE A 151 -1.40 3.22 19.15
N SER A 152 -2.11 2.73 18.13
CA SER A 152 -3.26 1.84 18.31
C SER A 152 -3.38 0.83 17.16
N ASP A 153 -4.40 -0.04 17.19
CA ASP A 153 -4.65 -1.06 16.15
C ASP A 153 -3.38 -1.86 15.82
N HIS A 154 -2.71 -2.38 16.86
CA HIS A 154 -1.47 -3.13 16.74
C HIS A 154 -1.70 -4.45 16.03
N ARG A 155 -0.89 -4.70 14.99
CA ARG A 155 -0.98 -5.89 14.17
C ARG A 155 0.41 -6.41 13.84
N ALA A 156 0.60 -7.71 14.05
CA ALA A 156 1.79 -8.41 13.58
C ALA A 156 1.59 -8.81 12.11
N HIS A 157 2.33 -8.14 11.24
CA HIS A 157 2.42 -8.45 9.81
C HIS A 157 3.75 -9.14 9.52
N LEU A 158 3.83 -9.87 8.41
CA LEU A 158 5.05 -10.45 7.84
C LEU A 158 5.99 -11.08 8.90
N CYS A 159 5.94 -12.39 9.10
CA CYS A 159 6.88 -13.06 10.03
C CYS A 159 7.95 -13.85 9.29
N ASN A 160 9.18 -13.82 9.81
CA ASN A 160 10.28 -14.61 9.28
C ASN A 160 11.23 -15.07 10.39
N ARG A 161 12.11 -16.02 10.07
CA ARG A 161 13.01 -16.64 11.07
C ARG A 161 14.12 -15.71 11.56
N ASP A 162 14.52 -14.77 10.71
CA ASP A 162 15.59 -13.83 10.98
C ASP A 162 15.26 -12.46 10.34
N GLU A 163 15.96 -11.42 10.81
CA GLU A 163 15.74 -10.05 10.38
C GLU A 163 16.08 -9.85 8.89
N SER A 164 17.14 -10.51 8.39
CA SER A 164 17.55 -10.41 6.99
C SER A 164 16.47 -10.93 6.04
N ARG A 165 15.85 -12.06 6.37
CA ARG A 165 14.71 -12.60 5.62
C ARG A 165 13.47 -11.73 5.77
N LEU A 166 13.23 -11.16 6.95
CA LEU A 166 12.13 -10.22 7.14
C LEU A 166 12.27 -9.00 6.23
N ARG A 167 13.45 -8.38 6.18
CA ARG A 167 13.75 -7.24 5.28
C ARG A 167 13.56 -7.62 3.81
N ARG A 168 13.94 -8.85 3.42
CA ARG A 168 13.67 -9.39 2.08
C ARG A 168 12.17 -9.47 1.79
N THR A 169 11.41 -10.05 2.70
CA THR A 169 9.95 -10.14 2.58
C THR A 169 9.32 -8.76 2.46
N VAL A 170 9.73 -7.79 3.29
CA VAL A 170 9.24 -6.39 3.20
C VAL A 170 9.48 -5.80 1.81
N GLY A 171 10.67 -5.99 1.23
CA GLY A 171 10.96 -5.53 -0.13
C GLY A 171 10.09 -6.20 -1.20
N VAL A 172 9.83 -7.51 -1.07
CA VAL A 172 8.95 -8.25 -2.00
C VAL A 172 7.52 -7.76 -1.92
N GLU A 173 6.99 -7.58 -0.71
CA GLU A 173 5.62 -7.09 -0.49
C GLU A 173 5.46 -5.64 -0.97
N ALA A 174 6.48 -4.80 -0.78
CA ALA A 174 6.52 -3.46 -1.32
C ALA A 174 6.53 -3.44 -2.87
N PHE A 175 7.29 -4.35 -3.50
CA PHE A 175 7.25 -4.52 -4.96
C PHE A 175 5.87 -4.96 -5.44
N GLU A 176 5.25 -5.93 -4.77
CA GLU A 176 3.88 -6.36 -5.09
C GLU A 176 2.85 -5.24 -4.93
N HIS A 177 3.02 -4.37 -3.92
CA HIS A 177 2.18 -3.18 -3.78
C HIS A 177 2.30 -2.26 -5.01
N LEU A 178 3.52 -1.98 -5.48
CA LEU A 178 3.74 -1.17 -6.68
C LEU A 178 3.09 -1.79 -7.92
N LEU A 179 3.19 -3.11 -8.09
CA LEU A 179 2.52 -3.82 -9.18
C LEU A 179 0.99 -3.76 -9.05
N GLY A 180 0.46 -3.85 -7.84
CA GLY A 180 -0.96 -3.65 -7.57
C GLY A 180 -1.43 -2.23 -7.91
N ARG A 181 -0.59 -1.21 -7.69
CA ARG A 181 -0.85 0.18 -8.12
C ARG A 181 -0.85 0.30 -9.64
N ALA A 182 0.15 -0.26 -10.33
CA ALA A 182 0.18 -0.27 -11.79
C ALA A 182 -1.05 -0.98 -12.38
N LEU A 183 -1.47 -2.10 -11.80
CA LEU A 183 -2.68 -2.80 -12.24
C LEU A 183 -3.95 -1.96 -12.05
N ALA A 184 -4.03 -1.18 -10.96
CA ALA A 184 -5.15 -0.28 -10.73
C ALA A 184 -5.22 0.84 -11.77
N GLU A 185 -4.09 1.49 -12.08
CA GLU A 185 -4.00 2.56 -13.08
C GLU A 185 -4.34 2.04 -14.49
N ILE A 186 -3.75 0.90 -14.88
CA ILE A 186 -4.13 0.19 -16.11
C ILE A 186 -5.64 -0.13 -16.15
N GLY A 187 -6.20 -0.52 -15.01
CA GLY A 187 -7.63 -0.80 -14.87
C GLY A 187 -8.50 0.44 -15.07
N GLU A 188 -8.12 1.58 -14.51
CA GLU A 188 -8.81 2.86 -14.66
C GLU A 188 -8.81 3.32 -16.12
N GLU A 189 -7.67 3.26 -16.82
CA GLU A 189 -7.55 3.57 -18.25
C GLU A 189 -8.45 2.68 -19.11
N ARG A 190 -8.52 1.37 -18.80
CA ARG A 190 -9.41 0.42 -19.50
C ARG A 190 -10.88 0.75 -19.30
N VAL A 191 -11.28 1.14 -18.09
CA VAL A 191 -12.67 1.51 -17.77
C VAL A 191 -13.04 2.80 -18.50
N GLU A 192 -12.17 3.81 -18.50
CA GLU A 192 -12.36 5.06 -19.23
C GLU A 192 -12.59 4.78 -20.73
N ARG A 193 -11.72 3.94 -21.34
CA ARG A 193 -11.88 3.52 -22.73
C ARG A 193 -13.24 2.87 -22.99
N GLN A 194 -13.65 1.92 -22.16
CA GLN A 194 -14.95 1.23 -22.32
C GLN A 194 -16.13 2.19 -22.21
N GLN A 195 -16.05 3.18 -21.31
CA GLN A 195 -17.07 4.21 -21.17
C GLN A 195 -17.15 5.09 -22.42
N LEU A 196 -16.01 5.50 -22.97
CA LEU A 196 -15.95 6.25 -24.22
C LEU A 196 -16.54 5.46 -25.39
N GLU A 197 -16.16 4.18 -25.56
CA GLU A 197 -16.71 3.30 -26.60
C GLU A 197 -18.23 3.11 -26.45
N ALA A 198 -18.73 2.94 -25.22
CA ALA A 198 -20.16 2.82 -24.95
C ALA A 198 -20.91 4.13 -25.26
N ASN A 199 -20.35 5.29 -24.91
CA ASN A 199 -20.93 6.59 -25.25
C ASN A 199 -20.97 6.79 -26.77
N ARG A 200 -19.88 6.48 -27.48
CA ARG A 200 -19.82 6.50 -28.95
C ARG A 200 -20.96 5.70 -29.59
N ALA A 201 -21.18 4.48 -29.10
CA ALA A 201 -22.23 3.59 -29.59
C ALA A 201 -23.63 4.17 -29.33
N LEU A 202 -23.85 4.76 -28.15
CA LEU A 202 -25.10 5.43 -27.79
C LEU A 202 -25.36 6.65 -28.69
N VAL A 203 -24.40 7.56 -28.84
CA VAL A 203 -24.50 8.75 -29.69
C VAL A 203 -24.75 8.35 -31.15
N ARG A 204 -24.03 7.34 -31.67
CA ARG A 204 -24.29 6.78 -33.01
C ARG A 204 -25.70 6.22 -33.16
N SER A 205 -26.19 5.50 -32.15
CA SER A 205 -27.55 4.95 -32.19
C SER A 205 -28.60 6.06 -32.21
N ARG A 206 -28.40 7.13 -31.43
CA ARG A 206 -29.29 8.30 -31.37
C ARG A 206 -29.27 9.09 -32.68
N LEU A 207 -28.09 9.31 -33.27
CA LEU A 207 -27.96 9.91 -34.60
C LEU A 207 -28.69 9.09 -35.66
N ARG A 208 -28.54 7.75 -35.65
CA ARG A 208 -29.28 6.88 -36.56
C ARG A 208 -30.79 6.99 -36.38
N LEU A 209 -31.29 7.06 -35.15
CA LEU A 209 -32.73 7.22 -34.90
C LEU A 209 -33.24 8.58 -35.40
N LEU A 210 -32.51 9.68 -35.17
CA LEU A 210 -32.84 11.00 -35.70
C LEU A 210 -32.82 11.03 -37.24
N GLN A 211 -31.84 10.34 -37.84
CA GLN A 211 -31.73 10.19 -39.30
C GLN A 211 -32.78 9.23 -39.87
N GLN A 212 -33.25 8.22 -39.13
CA GLN A 212 -34.33 7.32 -39.57
C GLN A 212 -35.71 7.95 -39.39
N GLN A 213 -35.85 8.87 -38.43
CA GLN A 213 -37.03 9.71 -38.28
C GLN A 213 -37.15 10.80 -39.36
N GLY A 214 -36.18 10.93 -40.26
CA GLY A 214 -36.30 11.73 -41.49
C GLY A 214 -35.65 11.02 -42.69
N PRO A 215 -36.41 10.50 -43.69
CA PRO A 215 -37.37 11.26 -44.46
C PRO A 215 -38.64 10.44 -44.80
N GLY A 216 -39.69 10.58 -43.99
CA GLY A 216 -41.07 10.28 -44.41
C GLY A 216 -41.91 11.53 -44.23
N LEU A 217 -42.69 11.94 -45.24
CA LEU A 217 -43.58 13.14 -45.38
C LEU A 217 -43.07 14.52 -44.88
N GLY A 218 -42.26 14.64 -43.83
CA GLY A 218 -41.68 15.86 -43.29
C GLY A 218 -40.59 16.50 -44.16
N ALA A 219 -40.01 15.78 -45.12
CA ALA A 219 -39.09 16.34 -46.11
C ALA A 219 -39.78 17.34 -47.07
N MET A 220 -41.12 17.35 -47.16
CA MET A 220 -41.86 18.38 -47.90
C MET A 220 -41.94 19.74 -47.19
N PHE A 221 -41.60 19.82 -45.89
CA PHE A 221 -41.78 21.04 -45.09
C PHE A 221 -40.50 21.56 -44.41
N GLY A 222 -39.35 20.91 -44.64
CA GLY A 222 -38.08 21.24 -44.01
C GLY A 222 -38.02 20.75 -42.55
N SER A 223 -36.92 20.07 -42.18
CA SER A 223 -36.74 19.65 -40.79
C SER A 223 -36.67 20.88 -39.87
N PRO A 224 -37.39 20.89 -38.73
CA PRO A 224 -37.41 22.02 -37.82
C PRO A 224 -35.98 22.34 -37.32
N PRO A 225 -35.63 23.62 -37.11
CA PRO A 225 -34.28 24.04 -36.73
C PRO A 225 -33.75 23.33 -35.48
N ALA A 226 -34.62 23.02 -34.51
CA ALA A 226 -34.28 22.26 -33.31
C ALA A 226 -33.73 20.84 -33.59
N ALA A 227 -34.20 20.15 -34.63
CA ALA A 227 -33.69 18.82 -35.00
C ALA A 227 -32.31 18.89 -35.66
N ARG A 228 -32.03 19.98 -36.38
CA ARG A 228 -30.71 20.25 -36.99
C ARG A 228 -29.68 20.66 -35.93
N GLU A 229 -30.08 21.46 -34.96
CA GLU A 229 -29.22 21.84 -33.82
C GLU A 229 -28.85 20.63 -32.95
N GLU A 230 -29.82 19.75 -32.65
CA GLU A 230 -29.57 18.53 -31.89
C GLU A 230 -28.65 17.56 -32.64
N GLN A 231 -28.83 17.43 -33.97
CA GLN A 231 -27.94 16.63 -34.81
C GLN A 231 -26.50 17.18 -34.78
N ALA A 232 -26.33 18.49 -34.94
CA ALA A 232 -25.02 19.13 -34.89
C ALA A 232 -24.32 18.96 -33.53
N ARG A 233 -25.08 18.98 -32.42
CA ARG A 233 -24.55 18.70 -31.07
C ARG A 233 -24.06 17.26 -30.94
N LEU A 234 -24.85 16.28 -31.37
CA LEU A 234 -24.48 14.87 -31.30
C LEU A 234 -23.30 14.53 -32.24
N GLU A 235 -23.21 15.18 -33.40
CA GLU A 235 -22.05 15.06 -34.30
C GLU A 235 -20.78 15.64 -33.66
N ALA A 236 -20.87 16.77 -32.96
CA ALA A 236 -19.75 17.35 -32.22
C ALA A 236 -19.32 16.45 -31.04
N GLU A 237 -20.27 15.88 -30.31
CA GLU A 237 -20.00 14.92 -29.22
C GLU A 237 -19.32 13.65 -29.75
N LEU A 238 -19.77 13.13 -30.91
CA LEU A 238 -19.14 11.98 -31.56
C LEU A 238 -17.70 12.29 -31.99
N LEU A 239 -17.46 13.47 -32.55
CA LEU A 239 -16.12 13.89 -32.96
C LEU A 239 -15.18 14.01 -31.76
N GLU A 240 -15.67 14.53 -30.63
CA GLU A 240 -14.89 14.64 -29.40
C GLU A 240 -14.58 13.26 -28.80
N ASN A 241 -15.55 12.35 -28.78
CA ASN A 241 -15.33 10.97 -28.35
C ASN A 241 -14.33 10.24 -29.25
N ASP A 242 -14.42 10.43 -30.57
CA ASP A 242 -13.48 9.85 -31.53
C ASP A 242 -12.04 10.39 -31.31
N ARG A 243 -11.87 11.68 -31.00
CA ARG A 243 -10.57 12.24 -30.60
C ARG A 243 -10.02 11.64 -29.31
N GLN A 244 -10.88 11.48 -28.30
CA GLN A 244 -10.50 10.87 -27.02
C GLN A 244 -10.10 9.40 -27.20
N LEU A 245 -10.83 8.65 -28.02
CA LEU A 245 -10.48 7.27 -28.36
C LEU A 245 -9.21 7.16 -29.21
N GLU A 246 -8.97 8.08 -30.14
CA GLU A 246 -7.72 8.16 -30.91
C GLU A 246 -6.52 8.45 -30.01
N ALA A 247 -6.67 9.28 -28.97
CA ALA A 247 -5.63 9.52 -27.97
C ALA A 247 -5.27 8.27 -27.16
N ILE A 248 -6.24 7.38 -26.90
CA ILE A 248 -6.04 6.10 -26.20
C ILE A 248 -5.55 4.98 -27.18
N GLY A 249 -5.82 5.14 -28.47
CA GLY A 249 -5.36 4.30 -29.59
C GLY A 249 -6.11 2.97 -29.77
N ASP A 250 -5.65 2.07 -30.66
CA ASP A 250 -6.25 0.75 -30.93
C ASP A 250 -5.89 -0.35 -29.89
N SER A 251 -6.25 -1.61 -30.15
CA SER A 251 -5.95 -2.71 -29.22
C SER A 251 -4.47 -3.08 -29.11
N GLN A 252 -3.67 -2.83 -30.15
CA GLN A 252 -2.21 -3.02 -30.10
C GLN A 252 -1.54 -1.86 -29.37
N SER A 253 -2.01 -0.62 -29.59
CA SER A 253 -1.55 0.50 -28.78
C SER A 253 -1.97 0.36 -27.32
N ALA A 254 -3.10 -0.28 -27.02
CA ALA A 254 -3.53 -0.53 -25.64
C ALA A 254 -2.49 -1.36 -24.86
N LEU A 255 -1.92 -2.42 -25.45
CA LEU A 255 -0.86 -3.18 -24.77
C LEU A 255 0.43 -2.37 -24.59
N THR A 256 0.75 -1.48 -25.54
CA THR A 256 1.89 -0.57 -25.42
C THR A 256 1.64 0.46 -24.32
N MET A 257 0.44 1.05 -24.24
CA MET A 257 0.03 1.98 -23.18
C MET A 257 0.09 1.30 -21.80
N GLU A 258 -0.37 0.05 -21.69
CA GLU A 258 -0.27 -0.70 -20.43
C GLU A 258 1.19 -0.97 -20.03
N LEU A 259 2.06 -1.25 -21.01
CA LEU A 259 3.48 -1.41 -20.77
C LEU A 259 4.11 -0.08 -20.32
N GLU A 260 3.75 1.03 -20.95
CA GLU A 260 4.19 2.38 -20.58
C GLU A 260 3.72 2.76 -19.18
N SER A 261 2.45 2.52 -18.84
CA SER A 261 1.89 2.73 -17.50
C SER A 261 2.63 1.91 -16.45
N LEU A 262 2.93 0.63 -16.72
CA LEU A 262 3.76 -0.19 -15.85
C LEU A 262 5.19 0.35 -15.69
N CYS A 263 5.81 0.80 -16.78
CA CYS A 263 7.12 1.43 -16.75
C CYS A 263 7.12 2.72 -15.93
N GLU A 264 6.09 3.57 -16.07
CA GLU A 264 5.95 4.82 -15.33
C GLU A 264 5.87 4.59 -13.83
N VAL A 265 5.00 3.66 -13.39
CA VAL A 265 4.86 3.32 -11.96
C VAL A 265 6.16 2.80 -11.38
N LEU A 266 6.84 1.89 -12.09
CA LEU A 266 8.10 1.29 -11.62
C LEU A 266 9.30 2.25 -11.75
N SER A 267 9.23 3.27 -12.61
CA SER A 267 10.28 4.30 -12.69
C SER A 267 10.16 5.32 -11.55
N HIS A 268 9.00 5.40 -10.91
CA HIS A 268 8.70 6.38 -9.86
C HIS A 268 8.11 5.74 -8.59
N PRO A 269 8.77 4.72 -7.99
CA PRO A 269 8.26 4.02 -6.81
C PRO A 269 7.97 4.96 -5.63
N GLU A 270 8.72 6.06 -5.50
CA GLU A 270 8.56 7.09 -4.47
C GLU A 270 7.24 7.84 -4.51
N ARG A 271 6.51 7.80 -5.65
CA ARG A 271 5.17 8.41 -5.77
C ARG A 271 4.09 7.56 -5.11
N TYR A 272 4.34 6.28 -4.89
CA TYR A 272 3.36 5.30 -4.42
C TYR A 272 3.68 4.75 -3.03
N LEU A 273 4.97 4.64 -2.70
CA LEU A 273 5.44 4.13 -1.44
C LEU A 273 6.49 5.08 -0.89
N GLN A 274 6.30 5.53 0.35
CA GLN A 274 7.32 6.27 1.08
C GLN A 274 7.49 5.69 2.46
N ILE A 275 8.74 5.42 2.85
CA ILE A 275 9.08 5.04 4.21
C ILE A 275 9.97 6.12 4.81
N THR A 276 9.49 6.75 5.86
CA THR A 276 10.23 7.77 6.59
C THR A 276 10.52 7.33 8.01
N ARG A 277 11.70 7.68 8.53
CA ARG A 277 12.01 7.46 9.95
C ARG A 277 11.51 8.65 10.74
N LYS A 278 10.69 8.38 11.76
CA LYS A 278 10.22 9.37 12.71
C LYS A 278 10.85 9.14 14.07
N ARG A 279 11.17 10.23 14.74
CA ARG A 279 11.84 10.26 16.03
C ARG A 279 11.21 11.36 16.85
N LEU A 280 10.61 10.97 17.97
CA LEU A 280 9.90 11.87 18.86
C LEU A 280 10.52 11.78 20.25
N ARG A 281 10.57 12.90 20.96
CA ARG A 281 10.93 12.93 22.36
C ARG A 281 9.63 13.01 23.17
N LEU A 282 9.32 11.92 23.86
CA LEU A 282 8.04 11.73 24.56
C LEU A 282 8.25 11.65 26.07
N ASN A 283 7.36 12.25 26.84
CA ASN A 283 7.26 11.97 28.27
C ASN A 283 6.48 10.68 28.54
N THR A 284 6.30 10.31 29.81
CA THR A 284 5.59 9.09 30.22
C THR A 284 4.10 9.07 29.86
N LEU A 285 3.53 10.20 29.44
CA LEU A 285 2.14 10.33 28.99
C LEU A 285 2.04 10.42 27.46
N ASN A 286 3.10 10.09 26.71
CA ASN A 286 3.18 10.22 25.26
C ASN A 286 2.90 11.64 24.74
N VAL A 287 3.27 12.66 25.52
CA VAL A 287 3.27 14.05 25.07
C VAL A 287 4.64 14.41 24.53
N VAL A 288 4.67 15.10 23.39
CA VAL A 288 5.90 15.60 22.76
C VAL A 288 6.51 16.70 23.62
N VAL A 289 7.79 16.55 23.96
CA VAL A 289 8.52 17.50 24.80
C VAL A 289 9.72 18.07 24.06
N ASP A 290 9.91 19.38 24.17
CA ASP A 290 11.11 20.06 23.68
C ASP A 290 12.32 19.79 24.57
N ALA A 291 13.51 19.70 23.95
CA ALA A 291 14.76 19.35 24.64
C ALA A 291 15.14 20.32 25.80
N SER A 292 14.53 21.50 25.84
CA SER A 292 14.81 22.59 26.78
C SER A 292 14.23 22.38 28.18
N ASN A 293 13.23 21.52 28.35
CA ASN A 293 12.34 21.58 29.53
C ASN A 293 12.73 20.69 30.72
N GLY A 294 13.85 19.94 30.66
CA GLY A 294 14.33 19.13 31.80
C GLY A 294 13.39 18.00 32.25
N GLU A 295 12.22 17.82 31.62
CA GLU A 295 11.27 16.76 31.93
C GLU A 295 11.82 15.38 31.55
N LEU A 296 11.49 14.37 32.38
CA LEU A 296 11.78 12.97 32.10
C LEU A 296 11.14 12.57 30.77
N SER A 297 11.98 12.47 29.76
CA SER A 297 11.59 12.24 28.37
C SER A 297 12.49 11.19 27.76
N SER A 298 11.94 10.38 26.87
CA SER A 298 12.63 9.33 26.16
C SER A 298 12.50 9.54 24.66
N GLU A 299 13.55 9.17 23.94
CA GLU A 299 13.55 9.20 22.48
C GLU A 299 12.91 7.93 21.95
N VAL A 300 11.84 8.10 21.17
CA VAL A 300 11.06 7.02 20.57
C VAL A 300 11.19 7.14 19.06
N ASP A 301 11.79 6.13 18.44
CA ASP A 301 11.92 6.05 17.00
C ASP A 301 11.12 4.89 16.40
N PHE A 302 10.51 5.17 15.26
CA PHE A 302 9.71 4.24 14.49
C PHE A 302 9.76 4.63 13.01
N SER A 303 9.32 3.73 12.15
CA SER A 303 9.19 4.00 10.72
C SER A 303 7.73 4.33 10.41
N MET A 304 7.48 5.27 9.50
CA MET A 304 6.16 5.55 8.94
C MET A 304 6.15 5.04 7.51
N ALA A 305 5.21 4.15 7.18
CA ALA A 305 4.90 3.76 5.81
C ALA A 305 3.72 4.60 5.33
N GLU A 306 3.91 5.30 4.22
CA GLU A 306 2.87 6.01 3.50
C GLU A 306 2.66 5.32 2.16
N LEU A 307 1.49 4.68 2.02
CA LEU A 307 1.01 4.12 0.76
C LEU A 307 0.16 5.22 0.09
N LEU A 308 0.74 5.82 -0.93
CA LEU A 308 0.17 6.93 -1.66
C LEU A 308 -0.73 6.35 -2.76
N GLY A 309 -2.04 6.42 -2.51
CA GLY A 309 -3.10 6.01 -3.40
C GLY A 309 -4.43 6.55 -2.88
N PRO A 310 -5.55 6.43 -3.60
CA PRO A 310 -6.86 6.81 -3.08
C PRO A 310 -7.54 5.62 -2.36
N PRO A 311 -7.80 5.66 -1.04
CA PRO A 311 -7.37 6.66 -0.05
C PRO A 311 -5.95 6.41 0.45
N PRO A 312 -5.20 7.46 0.85
CA PRO A 312 -3.82 7.31 1.29
C PRO A 312 -3.81 6.63 2.65
N VAL A 313 -2.97 5.59 2.79
CA VAL A 313 -2.84 4.85 4.03
C VAL A 313 -1.51 5.18 4.66
N LYS A 314 -1.56 5.75 5.88
CA LYS A 314 -0.37 6.02 6.70
C LYS A 314 -0.38 5.12 7.91
N ARG A 315 0.69 4.37 8.13
CA ARG A 315 0.86 3.54 9.33
C ARG A 315 2.26 3.63 9.87
N ALA A 316 2.37 3.74 11.18
CA ALA A 316 3.64 3.53 11.86
C ALA A 316 3.93 2.03 11.92
N PHE A 317 5.21 1.68 11.88
CA PHE A 317 5.66 0.33 12.06
C PHE A 317 7.08 0.26 12.62
N MET A 318 7.42 -0.91 13.14
CA MET A 318 8.77 -1.26 13.56
C MET A 318 9.06 -2.72 13.26
N LEU A 319 10.35 -3.05 13.08
CA LEU A 319 10.78 -4.43 13.11
C LEU A 319 10.84 -4.89 14.56
N ALA A 320 10.28 -6.05 14.83
CA ALA A 320 10.18 -6.64 16.16
C ALA A 320 10.72 -8.07 16.13
N SER A 321 11.26 -8.53 17.26
CA SER A 321 11.62 -9.94 17.47
C SER A 321 10.98 -10.48 18.74
N VAL A 322 10.61 -11.75 18.73
CA VAL A 322 9.93 -12.41 19.86
C VAL A 322 10.47 -13.82 20.02
N THR A 323 10.62 -14.26 21.26
CA THR A 323 11.00 -15.65 21.55
C THR A 323 9.76 -16.55 21.53
N ARG A 324 9.95 -17.83 21.24
CA ARG A 324 8.85 -18.81 21.26
C ARG A 324 8.12 -18.82 22.60
N ASN A 325 8.86 -18.70 23.70
CA ASN A 325 8.31 -18.76 25.07
C ASN A 325 7.45 -17.54 25.41
N ASP A 326 7.66 -16.43 24.72
CA ASP A 326 6.89 -15.19 24.91
C ASP A 326 5.59 -15.17 24.09
N ILE A 327 5.36 -16.15 23.21
CA ILE A 327 4.10 -16.25 22.46
C ILE A 327 3.06 -16.98 23.31
N PRO A 328 1.95 -16.29 23.67
CA PRO A 328 0.89 -16.93 24.43
C PRO A 328 0.23 -18.04 23.61
N ALA A 329 -0.30 -19.05 24.32
CA ALA A 329 -1.18 -20.03 23.71
C ALA A 329 -2.32 -19.33 22.96
N ALA A 330 -2.81 -19.96 21.88
CA ALA A 330 -3.94 -19.41 21.15
C ALA A 330 -5.10 -19.15 22.11
N PRO A 331 -5.76 -17.98 22.04
CA PRO A 331 -6.95 -17.75 22.83
C PRO A 331 -7.93 -18.88 22.52
N ALA A 332 -8.39 -19.59 23.54
CA ALA A 332 -9.43 -20.59 23.36
C ALA A 332 -10.61 -19.88 22.70
N ILE A 333 -11.14 -20.46 21.62
CA ILE A 333 -12.39 -19.97 21.05
C ILE A 333 -13.43 -20.17 22.13
N ASP A 334 -13.85 -19.06 22.74
CA ASP A 334 -14.92 -19.04 23.72
C ASP A 334 -16.24 -19.19 22.96
N PHE A 335 -16.60 -20.46 22.68
CA PHE A 335 -17.81 -20.81 21.95
C PHE A 335 -19.08 -20.29 22.66
N ASP A 336 -19.01 -19.96 23.96
CA ASP A 336 -20.13 -19.38 24.71
C ASP A 336 -20.39 -17.92 24.33
N ARG A 337 -19.39 -17.18 23.85
CA ARG A 337 -19.59 -15.80 23.33
C ARG A 337 -20.21 -15.77 21.94
N ALA A 338 -19.95 -16.76 21.09
CA ALA A 338 -20.52 -16.83 19.74
C ALA A 338 -22.03 -17.14 19.74
N ALA A 339 -22.52 -17.84 20.77
CA ALA A 339 -23.94 -18.16 20.93
C ALA A 339 -24.81 -16.97 21.40
N SER A 340 -24.19 -15.86 21.83
CA SER A 340 -24.91 -14.65 22.27
C SER A 340 -25.17 -13.62 21.15
N LEU A 341 -24.76 -13.93 19.92
CA LEU A 341 -24.93 -13.10 18.72
C LEU A 341 -25.78 -13.76 17.61
N LEU A 342 -26.45 -14.88 17.93
CA LEU A 342 -27.56 -15.46 17.17
C LEU A 342 -28.82 -15.38 18.01
#